data_AF-A0A060Y1W4-F1
#
_entry.id   AF-A0A060Y1W4-F1
#
_cell.length_a   1.000
_cell.length_b   1.000
_cell.length_c   1.000
_cell.angle_alpha   90.00
_cell.angle_beta   90.00
_cell.angle_gamma   90.00
#
_symmetry.space_group_name_H-M   'P 1'
#
loop_
_entity.id
_entity.type
_entity.pdbx_description
1 polymer ?
#
loop_
_entity_poly.entity_id
_entity_poly.type
_entity_poly.pdbx_seq_one_letter_code
_entity_poly.pdbx_strand_id
1 'polypeptide(L)'
;MDDSTKHILQRLMRRIPSQMLQTMLGKWAHLSREDLHSLDFTQPKWVLTEHLLALCEENGLRVKHITELEMIYIIENPNQGMWHGFQLLDAEEDAPSIELTQFKEQFKANLTELISHVSIKIKKHTDEAIWIRVAWGDNFTKPYHLKPTYVVHHLQTPYVFVTGLTSKLSSALVLATRYGSMKDAHLSGRNLTAIRDLLMRQYQQVGL
;
A
#
# COMPACT_ATOMS: atom_id res chain seq x y z
N MET A 1 20.17 -11.69 4.34
CA MET A 1 19.23 -10.54 4.22
C MET A 1 19.74 -9.41 5.13
N ASP A 2 19.55 -8.12 4.81
CA ASP A 2 20.01 -7.04 5.72
C ASP A 2 19.13 -6.91 6.98
N ASP A 3 19.70 -6.37 8.06
CA ASP A 3 19.04 -6.28 9.38
C ASP A 3 17.76 -5.43 9.36
N SER A 4 17.71 -4.39 8.52
CA SER A 4 16.52 -3.57 8.35
C SER A 4 15.37 -4.41 7.78
N THR A 5 15.66 -5.22 6.76
CA THR A 5 14.70 -6.14 6.15
C THR A 5 14.23 -7.21 7.14
N LYS A 6 15.13 -7.77 7.95
CA LYS A 6 14.75 -8.70 9.04
C LYS A 6 13.78 -8.05 10.01
N HIS A 7 14.06 -6.83 10.44
CA HIS A 7 13.22 -6.11 11.40
C HIS A 7 11.83 -5.79 10.85
N ILE A 8 11.72 -5.46 9.55
CA ILE A 8 10.42 -5.27 8.88
C ILE A 8 9.60 -6.57 8.93
N LEU A 9 10.21 -7.71 8.58
CA LEU A 9 9.52 -9.00 8.62
C LEU A 9 9.09 -9.37 10.04
N GLN A 10 9.97 -9.23 11.03
CA GLN A 10 9.64 -9.48 12.44
C GLN A 10 8.46 -8.63 12.92
N ARG A 11 8.45 -7.33 12.58
CA ARG A 11 7.32 -6.44 12.92
C ARG A 11 6.03 -6.88 12.23
N LEU A 12 6.11 -7.29 10.96
CA LEU A 12 4.96 -7.77 10.20
C LEU A 12 4.39 -9.06 10.81
N MET A 13 5.24 -10.04 11.13
CA MET A 13 4.85 -11.31 11.78
C MET A 13 4.18 -11.09 13.14
N ARG A 14 4.64 -10.10 13.92
CA ARG A 14 3.98 -9.72 15.18
C ARG A 14 2.57 -9.18 14.93
N ARG A 15 2.39 -8.34 13.91
CA ARG A 15 1.10 -7.69 13.57
C ARG A 15 0.06 -8.66 13.02
N ILE A 16 0.44 -9.60 12.16
CA ILE A 16 -0.50 -10.55 11.55
C ILE A 16 -1.00 -11.52 12.64
N PRO A 17 -2.31 -11.65 12.92
CA PRO A 17 -2.82 -12.63 13.89
C PRO A 17 -2.37 -14.06 13.58
N SER A 18 -2.10 -14.89 14.60
CA SER A 18 -1.57 -16.25 14.38
C SER A 18 -2.46 -17.09 13.47
N GLN A 19 -3.79 -16.96 13.63
CA GLN A 19 -4.78 -17.68 12.86
C GLN A 19 -4.77 -17.30 11.37
N MET A 20 -4.21 -16.14 11.02
CA MET A 20 -4.13 -15.65 9.64
C MET A 20 -2.78 -15.95 8.97
N LEU A 21 -1.73 -16.31 9.73
CA LEU A 21 -0.37 -16.42 9.20
C LEU A 21 -0.27 -17.41 8.05
N GLN A 22 -0.82 -18.61 8.21
CA GLN A 22 -0.78 -19.63 7.17
C GLN A 22 -1.45 -19.15 5.88
N THR A 23 -2.63 -18.54 6.00
CA THR A 23 -3.35 -17.98 4.85
C THR A 23 -2.59 -16.82 4.19
N MET A 24 -1.99 -15.92 4.98
CA MET A 24 -1.21 -14.79 4.44
C MET A 24 0.04 -15.26 3.71
N LEU A 25 0.80 -16.17 4.33
CA LEU A 25 2.02 -16.73 3.72
C LEU A 25 1.69 -17.58 2.49
N GLY A 26 0.55 -18.30 2.48
CA GLY A 26 0.09 -19.05 1.31
C GLY A 26 -0.26 -18.17 0.10
N LYS A 27 -0.63 -16.90 0.33
CA LYS A 27 -0.85 -15.91 -0.75
C LYS A 27 0.43 -15.23 -1.20
N TRP A 28 1.52 -15.41 -0.48
CA TRP A 28 2.81 -14.80 -0.78
C TRP A 28 3.60 -15.68 -1.74
N ALA A 29 3.65 -15.26 -3.00
CA ALA A 29 4.22 -16.04 -4.12
C ALA A 29 5.73 -16.31 -4.05
N HIS A 30 6.41 -15.91 -2.97
CA HIS A 30 7.86 -16.04 -2.78
C HIS A 30 8.25 -17.23 -1.89
N LEU A 31 7.27 -17.97 -1.38
CA LEU A 31 7.48 -19.23 -0.68
C LEU A 31 6.90 -20.37 -1.51
N SER A 32 7.67 -21.44 -1.67
CA SER A 32 7.19 -22.68 -2.28
C SER A 32 6.18 -23.40 -1.37
N ARG A 33 5.53 -24.45 -1.88
CA ARG A 33 4.63 -25.26 -1.04
C ARG A 33 5.45 -26.02 0.01
N GLU A 34 6.63 -26.49 -0.38
CA GLU A 34 7.59 -27.17 0.48
C GLU A 34 8.04 -26.25 1.63
N ASP A 35 8.36 -24.99 1.32
CA ASP A 35 8.69 -23.97 2.33
C ASP A 35 7.53 -23.80 3.32
N LEU A 36 6.30 -23.66 2.83
CA LEU A 36 5.12 -23.50 3.68
C LEU A 36 4.83 -24.74 4.54
N HIS A 37 5.08 -25.94 4.03
CA HIS A 37 4.93 -27.19 4.78
C HIS A 37 6.01 -27.37 5.85
N SER A 38 7.20 -26.79 5.66
CA SER A 38 8.27 -26.82 6.65
C SER A 38 7.99 -25.92 7.87
N LEU A 39 7.05 -24.98 7.74
CA LEU A 39 6.64 -24.08 8.81
C LEU A 39 5.61 -24.74 9.72
N ASP A 40 5.99 -24.93 10.99
CA ASP A 40 5.07 -25.39 12.03
C ASP A 40 4.28 -24.22 12.64
N PHE A 41 3.04 -24.04 12.17
CA PHE A 41 2.12 -22.99 12.63
C PHE A 41 1.56 -23.22 14.05
N THR A 42 1.84 -24.37 14.68
CA THR A 42 1.48 -24.63 16.08
C THR A 42 2.49 -24.03 17.07
N GLN A 43 3.69 -23.71 16.59
CA GLN A 43 4.75 -23.10 17.38
C GLN A 43 4.41 -21.66 17.81
N PRO A 44 5.06 -21.15 18.87
CA PRO A 44 5.05 -19.73 19.17
C PRO A 44 5.49 -18.89 17.96
N LYS A 45 4.82 -17.75 17.74
CA LYS A 45 5.09 -16.83 16.61
C LYS A 45 6.56 -16.46 16.43
N TRP A 46 7.31 -16.32 17.52
CA TRP A 46 8.72 -15.96 17.44
C TRP A 46 9.56 -17.07 16.80
N VAL A 47 9.29 -18.34 17.11
CA VAL A 47 9.96 -19.50 16.48
C VAL A 47 9.65 -19.53 14.99
N LEU A 48 8.36 -19.40 14.65
CA LEU A 48 7.91 -19.33 13.25
C LEU A 48 8.59 -18.17 12.49
N THR A 49 8.78 -17.03 13.16
CA THR A 49 9.46 -15.87 12.57
C THR A 49 10.93 -16.16 12.29
N GLU A 50 11.65 -16.83 13.19
CA GLU A 50 13.04 -17.21 12.96
C GLU A 50 13.18 -18.23 11.82
N HIS A 51 12.30 -19.22 11.74
CA HIS A 51 12.28 -20.16 10.62
C HIS A 51 11.97 -19.46 9.29
N LEU A 52 10.98 -18.58 9.28
CA LEU A 52 10.64 -17.80 8.09
C LEU A 52 11.80 -16.87 7.67
N LEU A 53 12.53 -16.29 8.62
CA LEU A 53 13.73 -15.50 8.33
C LEU A 53 14.80 -16.34 7.64
N ALA A 54 15.05 -17.56 8.11
CA ALA A 54 16.00 -18.48 7.47
C ALA A 54 15.60 -18.80 6.03
N LEU A 55 14.33 -19.14 5.78
CA LEU A 55 13.80 -19.36 4.42
C LEU A 55 13.94 -18.13 3.53
N CYS A 56 13.68 -16.93 4.08
CA CYS A 56 13.86 -15.68 3.35
C CYS A 56 15.33 -15.45 2.96
N GLU A 57 16.28 -15.84 3.81
CA GLU A 57 17.70 -15.72 3.51
C GLU A 57 18.16 -16.72 2.46
N GLU A 58 17.74 -17.97 2.57
CA GLU A 58 18.00 -19.04 1.60
C GLU A 58 17.46 -18.69 0.21
N ASN A 59 16.22 -18.20 0.15
CA ASN A 59 15.56 -17.78 -1.09
C ASN A 59 16.02 -16.40 -1.59
N GLY A 60 17.00 -15.76 -0.94
CA GLY A 60 17.55 -14.47 -1.34
C GLY A 60 16.53 -13.32 -1.32
N LEU A 61 15.53 -13.40 -0.45
CA LEU A 61 14.46 -12.40 -0.38
C LEU A 61 14.97 -11.06 0.14
N ARG A 62 14.47 -9.99 -0.46
CA ARG A 62 14.85 -8.59 -0.16
C ARG A 62 13.63 -7.81 0.30
N VAL A 63 13.84 -6.58 0.76
CA VAL A 63 12.76 -5.66 1.20
C VAL A 63 11.57 -5.56 0.23
N LYS A 64 11.82 -5.62 -1.09
CA LYS A 64 10.76 -5.57 -2.11
C LYS A 64 9.78 -6.77 -2.03
N HIS A 65 10.26 -7.94 -1.59
CA HIS A 65 9.44 -9.13 -1.38
C HIS A 65 8.70 -9.06 -0.04
N ILE A 66 9.37 -8.61 1.03
CA ILE A 66 8.73 -8.45 2.36
C ILE A 66 7.60 -7.42 2.32
N THR A 67 7.81 -6.31 1.61
CA THR A 67 6.76 -5.28 1.39
C THR A 67 5.59 -5.80 0.53
N GLU A 68 5.76 -6.91 -0.19
CA GLU A 68 4.63 -7.61 -0.83
C GLU A 68 3.72 -8.29 0.18
N LEU A 69 4.31 -9.03 1.12
CA LEU A 69 3.57 -9.67 2.20
C LEU A 69 2.85 -8.62 3.04
N GLU A 70 3.51 -7.49 3.33
CA GLU A 70 2.87 -6.37 4.03
C GLU A 70 1.68 -5.82 3.23
N MET A 71 1.82 -5.64 1.91
CA MET A 71 0.72 -5.18 1.05
C MET A 71 -0.46 -6.15 1.05
N ILE A 72 -0.21 -7.46 1.00
CA ILE A 72 -1.26 -8.49 1.11
C ILE A 72 -2.01 -8.32 2.43
N TYR A 73 -1.29 -8.25 3.55
CA TYR A 73 -1.90 -8.08 4.86
C TYR A 73 -2.75 -6.80 4.96
N ILE A 74 -2.24 -5.67 4.45
CA ILE A 74 -2.94 -4.38 4.52
C ILE A 74 -4.20 -4.35 3.64
N ILE A 75 -4.14 -4.92 2.43
CA ILE A 75 -5.29 -5.02 1.52
C ILE A 75 -6.41 -5.85 2.16
N GLU A 76 -6.05 -6.95 2.84
CA GLU A 76 -7.03 -7.84 3.48
C GLU A 76 -7.52 -7.34 4.83
N ASN A 77 -6.78 -6.40 5.44
CA ASN A 77 -7.09 -5.83 6.74
C ASN A 77 -7.05 -4.31 6.67
N PRO A 78 -7.86 -3.67 5.80
CA PRO A 78 -7.77 -2.24 5.56
C PRO A 78 -8.15 -1.43 6.81
N ASN A 79 -8.91 -2.03 7.74
CA ASN A 79 -9.49 -1.33 8.88
C ASN A 79 -8.55 -1.18 10.09
N GLN A 80 -7.26 -1.47 9.91
CA GLN A 80 -6.24 -1.42 10.97
C GLN A 80 -5.69 -0.01 11.23
N GLY A 81 -5.98 0.96 10.34
CA GLY A 81 -5.49 2.34 10.43
C GLY A 81 -6.60 3.36 10.21
N MET A 82 -6.27 4.64 10.42
CA MET A 82 -7.13 5.75 10.02
C MET A 82 -6.96 6.03 8.54
N TRP A 83 -8.06 6.15 7.83
CA TRP A 83 -8.14 6.60 6.44
C TRP A 83 -8.73 7.99 6.39
N HIS A 84 -8.25 8.78 5.44
CA HIS A 84 -8.72 10.13 5.14
C HIS A 84 -9.10 10.18 3.67
N GLY A 85 -10.32 10.61 3.37
CA GLY A 85 -10.82 10.80 2.01
C GLY A 85 -10.48 12.18 1.48
N PHE A 86 -9.98 12.22 0.25
CA PHE A 86 -9.67 13.42 -0.50
C PHE A 86 -10.40 13.40 -1.83
N GLN A 87 -10.74 14.59 -2.34
CA GLN A 87 -11.36 14.77 -3.65
C GLN A 87 -10.40 15.54 -4.56
N LEU A 88 -10.09 14.95 -5.70
CA LEU A 88 -9.42 15.57 -6.83
C LEU A 88 -10.39 16.50 -7.56
N LEU A 89 -9.90 17.67 -7.98
CA LEU A 89 -10.68 18.73 -8.60
C LEU A 89 -9.97 19.24 -9.85
N ASP A 90 -10.71 19.95 -10.69
CA ASP A 90 -10.18 20.58 -11.90
C ASP A 90 -9.59 19.53 -12.85
N ALA A 91 -10.41 18.53 -13.22
CA ALA A 91 -10.02 17.43 -14.10
C ALA A 91 -9.69 17.94 -15.51
N GLU A 92 -8.57 17.50 -16.07
CA GLU A 92 -8.28 17.65 -17.50
C GLU A 92 -9.24 16.78 -18.33
N GLU A 93 -9.46 17.12 -19.61
CA GLU A 93 -10.45 16.44 -20.49
C GLU A 93 -10.24 14.91 -20.56
N ASP A 94 -9.00 14.45 -20.46
CA ASP A 94 -8.64 13.04 -20.56
C ASP A 94 -8.36 12.37 -19.20
N ALA A 95 -8.51 13.08 -18.08
CA ALA A 95 -8.24 12.56 -16.73
C ALA A 95 -9.05 11.29 -16.37
N PRO A 96 -10.36 11.17 -16.70
CA PRO A 96 -11.13 9.96 -16.41
C PRO A 96 -10.70 8.73 -17.24
N SER A 97 -9.90 8.94 -18.30
CA SER A 97 -9.48 7.91 -19.25
C SER A 97 -8.05 7.41 -19.05
N ILE A 98 -7.36 7.89 -18.01
CA ILE A 98 -5.96 7.53 -17.76
C ILE A 98 -5.79 6.02 -17.55
N GLU A 99 -4.87 5.43 -18.30
CA GLU A 99 -4.55 4.01 -18.15
C GLU A 99 -3.68 3.76 -16.91
N LEU A 100 -3.84 2.58 -16.31
CA LEU A 100 -3.06 2.17 -15.13
C LEU A 100 -1.54 2.25 -15.35
N THR A 101 -1.06 1.88 -16.54
CA THR A 101 0.36 1.88 -16.87
C THR A 101 0.89 3.31 -16.87
N GLN A 102 0.19 4.22 -17.55
CA GLN A 102 0.53 5.64 -17.60
C GLN A 102 0.50 6.27 -16.20
N PHE A 103 -0.56 6.01 -15.42
CA PHE A 103 -0.65 6.48 -14.03
C PHE A 103 0.55 6.01 -13.19
N LYS A 104 0.92 4.73 -13.27
CA LYS A 104 2.04 4.16 -12.51
C LYS A 104 3.37 4.82 -12.85
N GLU A 105 3.62 5.07 -14.13
CA GLU A 105 4.84 5.70 -14.61
C GLU A 105 4.91 7.16 -14.15
N GLN A 106 3.85 7.92 -14.40
CA GLN A 106 3.77 9.34 -14.03
C GLN A 106 3.85 9.53 -12.52
N PHE A 107 3.12 8.74 -11.73
CA PHE A 107 3.16 8.81 -10.28
C PHE A 107 4.55 8.55 -9.72
N LYS A 108 5.23 7.51 -10.23
CA LYS A 108 6.60 7.20 -9.80
C LYS A 108 7.55 8.33 -10.17
N ALA A 109 7.53 8.79 -11.43
CA ALA A 109 8.39 9.86 -11.91
C ALA A 109 8.24 11.14 -11.07
N ASN A 110 7.00 11.62 -10.92
CA ASN A 110 6.68 12.82 -10.15
C ASN A 110 7.15 12.71 -8.70
N LEU A 111 6.91 11.56 -8.05
CA LEU A 111 7.31 11.41 -6.65
C LEU A 111 8.83 11.32 -6.49
N THR A 112 9.53 10.64 -7.41
CA THR A 112 11.00 10.54 -7.37
C THR A 112 11.71 11.86 -7.69
N GLU A 113 11.08 12.76 -8.45
CA GLU A 113 11.58 14.12 -8.68
C GLU A 113 11.52 14.97 -7.41
N LEU A 114 10.46 14.80 -6.61
CA LEU A 114 10.26 15.53 -5.35
C LEU A 114 11.06 14.96 -4.17
N ILE A 115 11.48 13.69 -4.25
CA ILE A 115 12.25 13.02 -3.20
C ILE A 115 13.09 11.85 -3.74
N SER A 116 14.41 11.93 -3.55
CA SER A 116 15.37 10.94 -4.05
C SER A 116 15.24 9.57 -3.40
N HIS A 117 14.99 9.53 -2.08
CA HIS A 117 14.90 8.31 -1.31
C HIS A 117 13.45 7.98 -0.96
N VAL A 118 12.76 7.34 -1.90
CA VAL A 118 11.38 6.85 -1.71
C VAL A 118 11.25 5.42 -2.20
N SER A 119 10.46 4.60 -1.51
CA SER A 119 10.11 3.25 -1.98
C SER A 119 8.61 3.20 -2.29
N ILE A 120 8.29 2.94 -3.56
CA ILE A 120 6.93 2.94 -4.09
C ILE A 120 6.57 1.53 -4.54
N LYS A 121 5.44 1.00 -4.05
CA LYS A 121 4.85 -0.25 -4.56
C LYS A 121 3.40 0.01 -4.94
N ILE A 122 3.02 -0.37 -6.16
CA ILE A 122 1.67 -0.17 -6.70
C ILE A 122 1.10 -1.53 -7.09
N LYS A 123 -0.09 -1.87 -6.59
CA LYS A 123 -0.80 -3.11 -6.88
C LYS A 123 -2.23 -2.78 -7.28
N LYS A 124 -2.69 -3.35 -8.40
CA LYS A 124 -4.11 -3.35 -8.76
C LYS A 124 -4.79 -4.47 -7.98
N HIS A 125 -5.91 -4.16 -7.34
CA HIS A 125 -6.75 -5.12 -6.63
C HIS A 125 -7.91 -5.59 -7.53
N THR A 126 -8.63 -6.62 -7.10
CA THR A 126 -9.68 -7.27 -7.90
C THR A 126 -10.94 -6.40 -8.06
N ASP A 127 -11.14 -5.41 -7.19
CA ASP A 127 -12.21 -4.41 -7.28
C ASP A 127 -11.82 -3.20 -8.14
N GLU A 128 -10.82 -3.35 -9.00
CA GLU A 128 -10.23 -2.29 -9.84
C GLU A 128 -9.49 -1.18 -9.07
N ALA A 129 -9.52 -1.19 -7.73
CA ALA A 129 -8.79 -0.25 -6.92
C ALA A 129 -7.28 -0.40 -7.07
N ILE A 130 -6.57 0.72 -7.10
CA ILE A 130 -5.13 0.78 -7.03
C ILE A 130 -4.71 1.02 -5.60
N TRP A 131 -3.87 0.13 -5.09
CA TRP A 131 -3.23 0.22 -3.79
C TRP A 131 -1.79 0.67 -3.98
N ILE A 132 -1.41 1.77 -3.34
CA ILE A 132 -0.07 2.32 -3.37
C ILE A 132 0.50 2.31 -1.96
N ARG A 133 1.71 1.82 -1.81
CA ARG A 133 2.52 1.93 -0.60
C ARG A 133 3.70 2.84 -0.89
N VAL A 134 3.88 3.83 -0.03
CA VAL A 134 5.00 4.76 -0.09
C VAL A 134 5.74 4.71 1.24
N ALA A 135 7.00 4.27 1.23
CA ALA A 135 7.90 4.49 2.37
C ALA A 135 8.82 5.67 2.07
N TRP A 136 8.93 6.56 3.05
CA TRP A 136 9.60 7.86 2.94
C TRP A 136 10.99 7.79 3.52
N GLY A 137 11.99 8.29 2.79
CA GLY A 137 13.30 8.67 3.33
C GLY A 137 13.43 10.19 3.37
N ASP A 138 14.67 10.66 3.30
CA ASP A 138 15.03 12.05 3.02
C ASP A 138 16.31 12.05 2.16
N ASN A 139 16.90 13.21 1.88
CA ASN A 139 18.09 13.32 1.01
C ASN A 139 19.34 12.60 1.55
N PHE A 140 19.32 12.15 2.81
CA PHE A 140 20.45 11.53 3.48
C PHE A 140 20.16 10.12 3.99
N THR A 141 18.88 9.73 4.07
CA THR A 141 18.43 8.48 4.69
C THR A 141 17.58 7.65 3.75
N LYS A 142 17.82 6.33 3.80
CA LYS A 142 17.03 5.35 3.06
C LYS A 142 15.55 5.37 3.54
N PRO A 143 14.60 4.93 2.70
CA PRO A 143 13.20 4.88 3.06
C PRO A 143 12.94 4.14 4.38
N TYR A 144 12.19 4.76 5.29
CA TYR A 144 11.78 4.17 6.55
C TYR A 144 10.55 3.27 6.36
N HIS A 145 10.81 1.99 6.11
CA HIS A 145 9.79 1.01 5.76
C HIS A 145 8.83 0.62 6.91
N LEU A 146 9.10 1.01 8.16
CA LEU A 146 8.24 0.66 9.30
C LEU A 146 7.04 1.61 9.49
N LYS A 147 7.02 2.75 8.79
CA LYS A 147 5.91 3.72 8.79
C LYS A 147 5.59 4.18 7.36
N PRO A 148 5.13 3.26 6.48
CA PRO A 148 4.70 3.65 5.15
C PRO A 148 3.35 4.38 5.18
N THR A 149 3.10 5.18 4.14
CA THR A 149 1.78 5.66 3.77
C THR A 149 1.13 4.69 2.80
N TYR A 150 -0.17 4.45 2.95
CA TYR A 150 -0.98 3.74 1.97
C TYR A 150 -1.95 4.68 1.28
N VAL A 151 -2.18 4.45 0.00
CA VAL A 151 -3.16 5.14 -0.84
C VAL A 151 -4.05 4.10 -1.52
N VAL A 152 -5.34 4.38 -1.59
CA VAL A 152 -6.33 3.62 -2.36
C VAL A 152 -7.05 4.58 -3.29
N HIS A 153 -7.09 4.24 -4.57
CA HIS A 153 -7.71 5.08 -5.58
C HIS A 153 -8.31 4.24 -6.71
N HIS A 154 -9.50 4.64 -7.18
CA HIS A 154 -10.08 4.12 -8.41
C HIS A 154 -9.94 5.22 -9.47
N LEU A 155 -9.21 4.95 -10.55
CA LEU A 155 -8.85 5.97 -11.56
C LEU A 155 -10.08 6.63 -12.20
N GLN A 156 -11.22 5.94 -12.22
CA GLN A 156 -12.47 6.42 -12.78
C GLN A 156 -13.24 7.35 -11.84
N THR A 157 -12.69 7.65 -10.65
CA THR A 157 -13.36 8.46 -9.63
C THR A 157 -12.44 9.58 -9.17
N PRO A 158 -12.97 10.75 -8.76
CA PRO A 158 -12.13 11.82 -8.23
C PRO A 158 -11.68 11.56 -6.78
N TYR A 159 -11.96 10.41 -6.17
CA TYR A 159 -11.68 10.19 -4.75
C TYR A 159 -10.42 9.37 -4.53
N VAL A 160 -9.62 9.83 -3.57
CA VAL A 160 -8.40 9.18 -3.11
C VAL A 160 -8.47 9.01 -1.60
N PHE A 161 -8.12 7.82 -1.11
CA PHE A 161 -8.10 7.51 0.32
C PHE A 161 -6.67 7.29 0.76
N VAL A 162 -6.23 7.95 1.83
CA VAL A 162 -4.84 7.86 2.31
C VAL A 162 -4.78 7.65 3.82
N THR A 163 -3.74 6.94 4.29
CA THR A 163 -3.48 6.80 5.74
C THR A 163 -2.63 7.92 6.32
N GLY A 164 -2.05 8.78 5.48
CA GLY A 164 -1.27 9.94 5.90
C GLY A 164 -0.78 10.73 4.70
N LEU A 165 -1.25 11.96 4.54
CA LEU A 165 -0.92 12.81 3.39
C LEU A 165 0.33 13.65 3.67
N THR A 166 1.21 13.75 2.67
CA THR A 166 2.31 14.71 2.64
C THR A 166 2.12 15.63 1.44
N SER A 167 2.72 16.83 1.47
CA SER A 167 2.67 17.75 0.32
C SER A 167 3.21 17.09 -0.96
N LYS A 168 4.32 16.36 -0.84
CA LYS A 168 4.92 15.60 -1.96
C LYS A 168 3.99 14.53 -2.52
N LEU A 169 3.30 13.79 -1.65
CA LEU A 169 2.32 12.79 -2.09
C LEU A 169 1.13 13.44 -2.81
N SER A 170 0.63 14.54 -2.24
CA SER A 170 -0.48 15.31 -2.80
C SER A 170 -0.16 15.78 -4.22
N SER A 171 0.99 16.43 -4.41
CA SER A 171 1.43 16.91 -5.72
C SER A 171 1.62 15.77 -6.72
N ALA A 172 2.27 14.66 -6.30
CA ALA A 172 2.47 13.51 -7.17
C ALA A 172 1.15 12.85 -7.60
N LEU A 173 0.16 12.75 -6.70
CA LEU A 173 -1.17 12.25 -7.01
C LEU A 173 -1.88 13.16 -8.02
N VAL A 174 -2.02 14.45 -7.72
CA VAL A 174 -2.70 15.45 -8.55
C VAL A 174 -2.17 15.41 -9.99
N LEU A 175 -0.85 15.50 -10.15
CA LEU A 175 -0.20 15.46 -11.46
C LEU A 175 -0.36 14.11 -12.16
N ALA A 176 -0.22 12.98 -11.43
CA ALA A 176 -0.35 11.66 -12.04
C ALA A 176 -1.78 11.31 -12.43
N THR A 177 -2.78 11.94 -11.81
CA THR A 177 -4.19 11.76 -12.15
C THR A 177 -4.71 12.78 -13.19
N ARG A 178 -3.89 13.78 -13.57
CA ARG A 178 -4.29 14.89 -14.46
C ARG A 178 -5.43 15.74 -13.92
N TYR A 179 -5.31 16.11 -12.65
CA TYR A 179 -6.20 17.06 -11.99
C TYR A 179 -5.40 18.31 -11.62
N GLY A 180 -6.08 19.45 -11.45
CA GLY A 180 -5.44 20.70 -11.06
C GLY A 180 -5.22 20.82 -9.54
N SER A 181 -6.09 20.21 -8.73
CA SER A 181 -5.97 20.30 -7.27
C SER A 181 -6.58 19.11 -6.52
N MET A 182 -6.31 19.03 -5.21
CA MET A 182 -6.90 18.04 -4.31
C MET A 182 -7.30 18.72 -2.99
N LYS A 183 -8.52 18.45 -2.53
CA LYS A 183 -9.04 18.95 -1.24
C LYS A 183 -9.40 17.83 -0.28
N ASP A 184 -9.39 18.13 1.01
CA ASP A 184 -9.93 17.25 2.04
C ASP A 184 -11.46 17.10 1.84
N ALA A 185 -11.96 15.87 1.80
CA ALA A 185 -13.40 15.61 1.71
C ALA A 185 -14.10 15.66 3.08
N HIS A 186 -13.36 16.01 4.14
CA HIS A 186 -13.76 16.05 5.54
C HIS A 186 -14.35 14.73 6.05
N LEU A 187 -13.93 13.61 5.45
CA LEU A 187 -14.35 12.28 5.83
C LEU A 187 -13.14 11.42 6.19
N SER A 188 -13.11 10.95 7.44
CA SER A 188 -12.07 10.04 7.93
C SER A 188 -12.66 8.98 8.84
N GLY A 189 -11.95 7.87 8.98
CA GLY A 189 -12.39 6.76 9.82
C GLY A 189 -11.53 5.51 9.63
N ARG A 190 -11.83 4.47 10.40
CA ARG A 190 -11.11 3.21 10.30
C ARG A 190 -11.66 2.29 9.21
N ASN A 191 -12.96 2.34 8.95
CA ASN A 191 -13.57 1.47 7.95
C ASN A 191 -13.45 2.09 6.55
N LEU A 192 -12.46 1.65 5.77
CA LEU A 192 -12.21 2.17 4.43
C LEU A 192 -13.43 2.01 3.51
N THR A 193 -14.07 0.84 3.55
CA THR A 193 -15.26 0.55 2.76
C THR A 193 -16.40 1.52 3.08
N ALA A 194 -16.68 1.76 4.35
CA ALA A 194 -17.76 2.66 4.76
C ALA A 194 -17.50 4.12 4.30
N ILE A 195 -16.27 4.61 4.44
CA ILE A 195 -15.87 5.95 4.01
C ILE A 195 -16.00 6.07 2.49
N ARG A 196 -15.51 5.07 1.76
CA ARG A 196 -15.59 5.02 0.30
C ARG A 196 -17.05 5.03 -0.15
N ASP A 197 -17.86 4.14 0.37
CA ASP A 197 -19.25 4.00 -0.05
C ASP A 197 -20.06 5.28 0.24
N LEU A 198 -19.75 6.00 1.31
CA LEU A 198 -20.38 7.29 1.61
C LEU A 198 -20.01 8.37 0.57
N LEU A 199 -18.72 8.54 0.25
CA LEU A 199 -18.28 9.53 -0.75
C LEU A 199 -18.78 9.18 -2.15
N MET A 200 -18.76 7.90 -2.51
CA MET A 200 -19.23 7.45 -3.83
C MET A 200 -20.74 7.65 -4.00
N ARG A 201 -21.54 7.43 -2.95
CA ARG A 201 -22.98 7.72 -2.98
C ARG A 201 -23.26 9.21 -3.17
N GLN A 202 -22.53 10.07 -2.45
CA GLN A 202 -22.64 11.52 -2.62
C GLN A 202 -22.32 11.94 -4.06
N TYR A 203 -21.31 11.34 -4.67
CA TYR A 203 -20.95 11.59 -6.07
C TYR A 203 -22.04 11.17 -7.06
N GLN A 204 -22.59 9.96 -6.89
CA GLN A 204 -23.68 9.48 -7.74
C GLN A 204 -24.96 10.32 -7.63
N GLN A 205 -25.22 10.91 -6.46
CA GLN A 205 -26.37 11.81 -6.26
C GLN A 205 -26.20 13.19 -6.89
N VAL A 206 -24.96 13.66 -7.09
CA VAL A 206 -24.66 14.95 -7.73
C VAL A 206 -24.49 14.82 -9.25
N GLY A 207 -24.24 13.61 -9.75
CA GLY A 207 -24.15 13.30 -11.18
C GLY A 207 -25.48 13.03 -11.89
N LEU A 208 -26.62 13.33 -11.25
CA LEU A 208 -27.98 13.27 -11.82
C LEU A 208 -28.56 14.68 -11.96
#